data_AF-A0A6H9YUK2-F1
#
_entry.id   AF-A0A6H9YUK2-F1
#
_cell.length_a   1.000
_cell.length_b   1.000
_cell.length_c   1.000
_cell.angle_alpha   90.00
_cell.angle_beta   90.00
_cell.angle_gamma   90.00
#
_symmetry.space_group_name_H-M   'P 1'
#
loop_
_entity.id
_entity.type
_entity.pdbx_description
1 polymer ?
#
loop_
_entity_poly.entity_id
_entity_poly.type
_entity_poly.pdbx_seq_one_letter_code
_entity_poly.pdbx_strand_id
1 'polypeptide(L)'
;MSESPVSLEDLTGRFPRWLIWHGRSTGLWSALPPRELPKPRLLQSASLDGLAALISHALGRPLPATPTPSASWCLEEESWPVRAARRAVADALDAWHLERWRDDALTVTSELVTNAVSHSRPPIALTLAVMPGPQPRLLIEVTDGSPDLPVPRSPGDHGGFGLTIANSYAEVTVVPHGHGKAVRAVLDWPDQRLPPAPGSGDANADQ
;
A
#
# COMPACT_ATOMS: atom_id res chain seq x y z
N MET A 1 -13.11 -9.25 16.75
CA MET A 1 -12.58 -7.91 16.38
C MET A 1 -13.77 -7.12 15.88
N SER A 2 -14.24 -6.14 16.63
CA SER A 2 -15.41 -5.34 16.25
C SER A 2 -14.91 -4.23 15.32
N GLU A 3 -15.21 -4.34 14.03
CA GLU A 3 -14.93 -3.27 13.06
C GLU A 3 -15.63 -1.98 13.53
N SER A 4 -14.93 -0.85 13.51
CA SER A 4 -15.54 0.44 13.82
C SER A 4 -16.63 0.73 12.78
N PRO A 5 -17.85 1.12 13.19
CA PRO A 5 -18.96 1.31 12.26
C PRO A 5 -18.67 2.44 11.28
N VAL A 6 -19.03 2.26 10.00
CA VAL A 6 -18.87 3.28 8.96
C VAL A 6 -19.67 4.53 9.34
N SER A 7 -19.00 5.69 9.41
CA SER A 7 -19.66 6.95 9.73
C SER A 7 -20.25 7.62 8.47
N LEU A 8 -21.18 8.56 8.68
CA LEU A 8 -21.74 9.34 7.58
C LEU A 8 -20.67 10.23 6.91
N GLU A 9 -19.77 10.82 7.69
CA GLU A 9 -18.67 11.65 7.20
C GLU A 9 -17.70 10.85 6.32
N ASP A 10 -17.43 9.60 6.68
CA ASP A 10 -16.62 8.70 5.87
C ASP A 10 -17.25 8.49 4.49
N LEU A 11 -18.57 8.25 4.44
CA LEU A 11 -19.26 8.01 3.17
C LEU A 11 -19.37 9.25 2.31
N THR A 12 -19.68 10.41 2.89
CA THR A 12 -19.77 11.66 2.13
C THR A 12 -18.40 12.13 1.64
N GLY A 13 -17.33 11.92 2.43
CA GLY A 13 -15.95 12.19 2.02
C GLY A 13 -15.48 11.29 0.87
N ARG A 14 -15.81 9.99 0.92
CA ARG A 14 -15.47 9.03 -0.16
C ARG A 14 -16.31 9.21 -1.42
N PHE A 15 -17.53 9.73 -1.29
CA PHE A 15 -18.49 9.88 -2.37
C PHE A 15 -19.09 11.29 -2.42
N PRO A 16 -18.30 12.33 -2.70
CA PRO A 16 -18.75 13.73 -2.60
C PRO A 16 -19.87 14.09 -3.59
N ARG A 17 -20.07 13.28 -4.64
CA ARG A 17 -21.13 13.47 -5.64
C ARG A 17 -22.40 12.67 -5.36
N TRP A 18 -22.42 11.85 -4.31
CA TRP A 18 -23.59 11.10 -3.90
C TRP A 18 -24.36 11.88 -2.84
N LEU A 19 -25.69 11.90 -2.97
CA LEU A 19 -26.54 12.45 -1.93
C LEU A 19 -26.84 11.34 -0.94
N ILE A 20 -26.44 11.51 0.32
CA ILE A 20 -26.64 10.53 1.39
C ILE A 20 -27.42 11.19 2.52
N TRP A 21 -28.50 10.54 2.98
CA TRP A 21 -29.34 11.08 4.04
C TRP A 21 -30.02 9.97 4.85
N HIS A 22 -30.47 10.32 6.06
CA HIS A 22 -31.30 9.46 6.91
C HIS A 22 -32.76 9.88 6.85
N GLY A 23 -33.64 8.96 6.47
CA GLY A 23 -35.08 9.21 6.41
C GLY A 23 -35.71 9.13 7.80
N ARG A 24 -36.08 10.27 8.39
CA ARG A 24 -36.69 10.31 9.73
C ARG A 24 -38.01 9.52 9.85
N SER A 25 -38.78 9.42 8.77
CA SER A 25 -40.05 8.68 8.74
C SER A 25 -39.89 7.19 8.45
N THR A 26 -38.81 6.79 7.74
CA THR A 26 -38.57 5.40 7.34
C THR A 26 -37.54 4.70 8.23
N GLY A 27 -36.72 5.44 8.96
CA GLY A 27 -35.58 4.93 9.73
C GLY A 27 -34.41 4.45 8.87
N LEU A 28 -34.49 4.58 7.54
CA LEU A 28 -33.50 4.05 6.60
C LEU A 28 -32.51 5.12 6.15
N TRP A 29 -31.25 4.71 5.99
CA TRP A 29 -30.25 5.44 5.23
C TRP A 29 -30.51 5.28 3.74
N SER A 30 -30.41 6.38 3.00
CA SER A 30 -30.64 6.42 1.56
C SER A 30 -29.45 7.08 0.87
N ALA A 31 -29.07 6.56 -0.30
CA ALA A 31 -28.03 7.13 -1.14
C ALA A 31 -28.52 7.23 -2.59
N LEU A 32 -28.40 8.43 -3.17
CA LEU A 32 -28.70 8.68 -4.57
C LEU A 32 -27.40 8.90 -5.34
N PRO A 33 -27.12 8.08 -6.38
CA PRO A 33 -25.96 8.26 -7.22
C PRO A 33 -26.06 9.53 -8.09
N PRO A 34 -24.92 10.05 -8.56
CA PRO A 34 -24.89 11.12 -9.53
C PRO A 34 -25.41 10.62 -10.90
N ARG A 35 -25.96 11.54 -11.71
CA ARG A 35 -26.72 11.20 -12.92
C ARG A 35 -25.88 10.54 -14.02
N GLU A 36 -24.56 10.63 -13.93
CA GLU A 36 -23.61 10.08 -14.90
C GLU A 36 -23.45 8.55 -14.82
N LEU A 37 -23.97 7.90 -13.77
CA LEU A 37 -23.94 6.44 -13.70
C LEU A 37 -24.96 5.80 -14.65
N PRO A 38 -24.61 4.68 -15.30
CA PRO A 38 -25.55 3.94 -16.13
C PRO A 38 -26.64 3.33 -15.24
N LYS A 39 -27.85 3.90 -15.31
CA LYS A 39 -29.04 3.58 -14.47
C LYS A 39 -28.90 4.01 -13.01
N PRO A 40 -29.03 5.32 -12.69
CA PRO A 40 -29.03 5.77 -11.30
C PRO A 40 -30.25 5.20 -10.57
N ARG A 41 -30.01 4.46 -9.49
CA ARG A 41 -31.05 3.90 -8.61
C ARG A 41 -30.84 4.38 -7.19
N LEU A 42 -31.93 4.71 -6.51
CA LEU A 42 -31.93 4.99 -5.09
C LEU A 42 -31.53 3.71 -4.34
N LEU A 43 -30.49 3.80 -3.51
CA LEU A 43 -30.05 2.73 -2.62
C LEU A 43 -30.55 3.02 -1.21
N GLN A 44 -31.05 2.01 -0.50
CA GLN A 44 -31.53 2.17 0.86
C GLN A 44 -31.08 1.02 1.75
N SER A 45 -30.71 1.33 2.99
CA SER A 45 -30.33 0.34 4.00
C SER A 45 -30.69 0.80 5.41
N ALA A 46 -30.84 -0.15 6.33
CA ALA A 46 -31.10 0.13 7.74
C ALA A 46 -29.84 0.62 8.49
N SER A 47 -28.64 0.43 7.92
CA SER A 47 -27.37 0.86 8.50
C SER A 47 -26.47 1.55 7.47
N LEU A 48 -25.51 2.33 7.95
CA LEU A 48 -24.49 2.95 7.11
C LEU A 48 -23.58 1.90 6.46
N ASP A 49 -23.22 0.83 7.17
CA ASP A 49 -22.44 -0.28 6.63
C ASP A 49 -23.17 -0.99 5.48
N GLY A 50 -24.47 -1.24 5.66
CA GLY A 50 -25.29 -1.84 4.62
C GLY A 50 -25.48 -0.91 3.42
N LEU A 51 -25.57 0.41 3.65
CA LEU A 51 -25.63 1.39 2.58
C LEU A 51 -24.30 1.45 1.80
N ALA A 52 -23.17 1.39 2.49
CA ALA A 52 -21.83 1.33 1.90
C ALA A 52 -21.66 0.12 0.97
N ALA A 53 -22.12 -1.06 1.41
CA ALA A 53 -22.11 -2.28 0.59
C ALA A 53 -22.91 -2.12 -0.71
N LEU A 54 -24.10 -1.50 -0.64
CA LEU A 54 -24.93 -1.23 -1.82
C LEU A 54 -24.25 -0.26 -2.80
N ILE A 55 -23.61 0.80 -2.30
CA ILE A 55 -22.86 1.76 -3.14
C ILE A 55 -21.71 1.04 -3.87
N SER A 56 -20.99 0.15 -3.16
CA SER A 56 -19.93 -0.69 -3.76
C SER A 56 -20.46 -1.53 -4.92
N HIS A 57 -21.56 -2.23 -4.67
CA HIS A 57 -22.19 -3.11 -5.65
C HIS A 57 -22.64 -2.31 -6.89
N ALA A 58 -23.23 -1.13 -6.70
CA ALA A 58 -23.65 -0.25 -7.78
C ALA A 58 -22.48 0.27 -8.64
N LEU A 59 -21.27 0.39 -8.06
CA LEU A 59 -20.07 0.85 -8.75
C LEU A 59 -19.24 -0.28 -9.38
N GLY A 60 -19.65 -1.55 -9.22
CA GLY A 60 -18.92 -2.71 -9.76
C GLY A 60 -17.50 -2.87 -9.21
N ARG A 61 -17.19 -2.22 -8.08
CA ARG A 61 -15.90 -2.29 -7.38
C ARG A 61 -16.16 -2.54 -5.90
N PRO A 62 -15.44 -3.46 -5.25
CA PRO A 62 -15.47 -3.50 -3.78
C PRO A 62 -15.04 -2.12 -3.26
N LEU A 63 -15.80 -1.56 -2.32
CA LEU A 63 -15.30 -0.45 -1.53
C LEU A 63 -13.97 -0.90 -0.93
N PRO A 64 -12.87 -0.13 -1.04
CA PRO A 64 -11.78 -0.33 -0.10
C PRO A 64 -12.39 -0.19 1.30
N ALA A 65 -12.07 -1.14 2.18
CA ALA A 65 -12.32 -1.02 3.62
C ALA A 65 -11.79 0.36 4.10
N THR A 66 -12.31 0.84 5.23
CA THR A 66 -11.84 1.99 6.04
C THR A 66 -10.54 2.63 5.54
N PRO A 67 -10.45 3.97 5.28
CA PRO A 67 -9.24 4.58 4.72
C PRO A 67 -8.03 4.01 5.44
N THR A 68 -7.27 3.21 4.69
CA THR A 68 -6.14 2.53 5.25
C THR A 68 -5.06 3.58 5.46
N PRO A 69 -4.32 3.51 6.58
CA PRO A 69 -3.30 4.50 6.85
C PRO A 69 -2.29 4.56 5.71
N SER A 70 -1.97 5.77 5.27
CA SER A 70 -0.95 6.04 4.27
C SER A 70 -0.21 7.34 4.58
N ALA A 71 1.05 7.39 4.19
CA ALA A 71 1.91 8.56 4.33
C ALA A 71 2.93 8.60 3.19
N SER A 72 3.28 9.81 2.77
CA SER A 72 4.26 10.04 1.71
C SER A 72 5.25 11.13 2.12
N TRP A 73 6.51 10.95 1.75
CA TRP A 73 7.62 11.85 2.06
C TRP A 73 8.48 12.09 0.82
N CYS A 74 8.87 13.34 0.59
CA CYS A 74 9.89 13.69 -0.41
C CYS A 74 11.28 13.56 0.22
N LEU A 75 12.21 12.91 -0.48
CA LEU A 75 13.57 12.64 0.02
C LEU A 75 14.65 13.53 -0.61
N GLU A 76 14.27 14.48 -1.48
CA GLU A 76 15.17 15.30 -2.30
C GLU A 76 16.05 16.25 -1.48
N GLU A 77 15.50 16.80 -0.39
CA GLU A 77 16.17 17.79 0.44
C GLU A 77 16.96 17.16 1.60
N GLU A 78 16.92 15.84 1.72
CA GLU A 78 17.52 15.12 2.83
C GLU A 78 19.02 14.88 2.59
N SER A 79 19.86 15.35 3.52
CA SER A 79 21.30 15.07 3.48
C SER A 79 21.63 13.58 3.71
N TRP A 80 20.69 12.82 4.27
CA TRP A 80 20.82 11.39 4.58
C TRP A 80 19.51 10.65 4.24
N PRO A 81 19.16 10.50 2.94
CA PRO A 81 17.82 10.10 2.51
C PRO A 81 17.41 8.71 3.00
N VAL A 82 18.35 7.75 3.07
CA VAL A 82 18.08 6.40 3.62
C VAL A 82 17.74 6.46 5.12
N ARG A 83 18.46 7.29 5.89
CA ARG A 83 18.21 7.44 7.33
C ARG A 83 16.87 8.14 7.59
N ALA A 84 16.57 9.17 6.81
CA ALA A 84 15.31 9.90 6.86
C ALA A 84 14.13 8.97 6.54
N ALA A 85 14.24 8.20 5.45
CA ALA A 85 13.24 7.22 5.04
C ALA A 85 12.96 6.16 6.12
N ARG A 86 14.01 5.57 6.71
CA ARG A 86 13.84 4.59 7.80
C ARG A 86 13.12 5.18 9.00
N ARG A 87 13.49 6.40 9.40
CA ARG A 87 12.84 7.09 10.52
C ARG A 87 11.37 7.36 10.22
N ALA A 88 11.07 7.88 9.03
CA ALA A 88 9.71 8.16 8.60
C ALA A 88 8.82 6.90 8.61
N VAL A 89 9.33 5.78 8.10
CA VAL A 89 8.62 4.49 8.12
C VAL A 89 8.43 3.96 9.54
N ALA A 90 9.47 4.03 10.39
CA ALA A 90 9.39 3.63 11.79
C ALA A 90 8.32 4.43 12.54
N ASP A 91 8.36 5.75 12.43
CA ASP A 91 7.44 6.68 13.10
C ASP A 91 6.00 6.47 12.62
N ALA A 92 5.79 6.22 11.32
CA ALA A 92 4.47 5.91 10.77
C ALA A 92 3.92 4.57 11.27
N LEU A 93 4.74 3.51 11.29
CA LEU A 93 4.32 2.21 11.80
C LEU A 93 4.00 2.25 13.30
N ASP A 94 4.73 3.04 14.09
CA ASP A 94 4.41 3.28 15.51
C ASP A 94 3.07 4.02 15.65
N ALA A 95 2.88 5.10 14.88
CA ALA A 95 1.65 5.89 14.90
C ALA A 95 0.40 5.10 14.45
N TRP A 96 0.59 4.07 13.62
CA TRP A 96 -0.48 3.21 13.13
C TRP A 96 -0.66 1.91 13.92
N HIS A 97 0.16 1.67 14.95
CA HIS A 97 0.17 0.44 15.74
C HIS A 97 0.43 -0.83 14.90
N LEU A 98 1.43 -0.76 14.02
CA LEU A 98 1.81 -1.79 13.05
C LEU A 98 3.28 -2.22 13.23
N GLU A 99 3.76 -2.25 14.46
CA GLU A 99 5.15 -2.51 14.83
C GLU A 99 5.65 -3.88 14.38
N ARG A 100 4.72 -4.82 14.16
CA ARG A 100 5.05 -6.17 13.63
C ARG A 100 5.67 -6.14 12.24
N TRP A 101 5.39 -5.14 11.42
CA TRP A 101 6.02 -4.98 10.10
C TRP A 101 7.37 -4.28 10.14
N ARG A 102 7.79 -3.75 11.30
CA ARG A 102 8.91 -2.81 11.41
C ARG A 102 10.21 -3.34 10.81
N ASP A 103 10.69 -4.50 11.26
CA ASP A 103 12.03 -4.97 10.87
C ASP A 103 12.13 -5.24 9.36
N ASP A 104 11.10 -5.86 8.80
CA ASP A 104 11.02 -6.16 7.37
C ASP A 104 10.83 -4.89 6.55
N ALA A 105 9.93 -4.00 6.97
CA ALA A 105 9.67 -2.74 6.29
C ALA A 105 10.91 -1.85 6.26
N LEU A 106 11.63 -1.72 7.38
CA LEU A 106 12.87 -0.94 7.44
C LEU A 106 13.97 -1.52 6.56
N THR A 107 14.06 -2.84 6.45
CA THR A 107 15.01 -3.52 5.57
C THR A 107 14.66 -3.23 4.11
N VAL A 108 13.42 -3.48 3.70
CA VAL A 108 12.94 -3.22 2.33
C VAL A 108 13.09 -1.74 1.97
N THR A 109 12.69 -0.81 2.84
CA THR A 109 12.86 0.64 2.62
C THR A 109 14.32 1.02 2.43
N SER A 110 15.24 0.46 3.24
CA SER A 110 16.67 0.76 3.11
C SER A 110 17.19 0.38 1.73
N GLU A 111 16.84 -0.80 1.24
CA GLU A 111 17.27 -1.29 -0.07
C GLU A 111 16.64 -0.50 -1.22
N LEU A 112 15.32 -0.25 -1.16
CA LEU A 112 14.61 0.48 -2.21
C LEU A 112 15.11 1.93 -2.33
N VAL A 113 15.28 2.62 -1.21
CA VAL A 113 15.76 4.01 -1.21
C VAL A 113 17.24 4.09 -1.59
N THR A 114 18.07 3.13 -1.17
CA THR A 114 19.48 3.07 -1.60
C THR A 114 19.57 2.90 -3.11
N ASN A 115 18.73 2.04 -3.69
CA ASN A 115 18.66 1.85 -5.15
C ASN A 115 18.21 3.15 -5.85
N ALA A 116 17.17 3.80 -5.35
CA ALA A 116 16.66 5.03 -5.95
C ALA A 116 17.69 6.19 -5.88
N VAL A 117 18.33 6.39 -4.73
CA VAL A 117 19.32 7.46 -4.56
C VAL A 117 20.59 7.21 -5.39
N SER A 118 20.99 5.95 -5.55
CA SER A 118 22.22 5.59 -6.28
C SER A 118 22.02 5.57 -7.80
N HIS A 119 20.79 5.35 -8.28
CA HIS A 119 20.56 4.99 -9.68
C HIS A 119 19.43 5.76 -10.37
N SER A 120 18.64 6.55 -9.63
CA SER A 120 17.51 7.27 -10.18
C SER A 120 17.72 8.78 -10.20
N ARG A 121 16.80 9.50 -10.86
CA ARG A 121 16.81 10.97 -10.94
C ARG A 121 15.74 11.54 -9.99
N PRO A 122 16.04 12.63 -9.26
CA PRO A 122 15.02 13.40 -8.56
C PRO A 122 13.86 13.79 -9.50
N PRO A 123 12.61 13.93 -9.00
CA PRO A 123 12.20 13.82 -7.60
C PRO A 123 12.17 12.37 -7.08
N ILE A 124 12.54 12.14 -5.81
CA ILE A 124 12.41 10.84 -5.14
C ILE A 124 11.40 10.97 -4.02
N ALA A 125 10.32 10.20 -4.09
CA ALA A 125 9.32 10.14 -3.02
C ALA A 125 9.15 8.72 -2.50
N LEU A 126 8.96 8.61 -1.19
CA LEU A 126 8.63 7.37 -0.48
C LEU A 126 7.16 7.43 -0.07
N THR A 127 6.42 6.38 -0.37
CA THR A 127 5.04 6.19 0.09
C THR A 127 4.93 4.90 0.87
N LEU A 128 4.30 4.96 2.03
CA LEU A 128 3.92 3.81 2.84
C LEU A 128 2.39 3.77 2.91
N ALA A 129 1.79 2.62 2.63
CA ALA A 129 0.33 2.49 2.68
C ALA A 129 -0.10 1.08 3.09
N VAL A 130 -1.17 0.98 3.87
CA VAL A 130 -1.80 -0.32 4.11
C VAL A 130 -2.77 -0.63 2.96
N MET A 131 -2.63 -1.82 2.38
CA MET A 131 -3.54 -2.32 1.36
C MET A 131 -4.69 -3.08 2.03
N PRO A 132 -5.95 -2.70 1.76
CA PRO A 132 -7.10 -3.38 2.35
C PRO A 132 -7.26 -4.79 1.77
N GLY A 133 -7.78 -5.70 2.59
CA GLY A 133 -8.07 -7.09 2.20
C GLY A 133 -8.42 -7.94 3.43
N PRO A 134 -8.84 -9.20 3.23
CA PRO A 134 -9.06 -10.15 4.33
C PRO A 134 -7.82 -10.33 5.21
N GLN A 135 -6.65 -10.13 4.61
CA GLN A 135 -5.36 -10.06 5.25
C GLN A 135 -4.71 -8.76 4.75
N PRO A 136 -4.55 -7.74 5.61
CA PRO A 136 -3.96 -6.48 5.19
C PRO A 136 -2.49 -6.69 4.83
N ARG A 137 -2.04 -5.95 3.82
CA ARG A 137 -0.64 -5.97 3.34
C ARG A 137 -0.05 -4.58 3.44
N LEU A 138 1.28 -4.47 3.54
CA LEU A 138 1.97 -3.19 3.60
C LEU A 138 2.63 -2.90 2.26
N LEU A 139 2.26 -1.79 1.63
CA LEU A 139 2.89 -1.26 0.43
C LEU A 139 3.98 -0.27 0.82
N ILE A 140 5.19 -0.50 0.31
CA ILE A 140 6.30 0.46 0.29
C ILE A 140 6.55 0.80 -1.17
N GLU A 141 6.38 2.06 -1.53
CA GLU A 141 6.56 2.54 -2.89
C GLU A 141 7.61 3.64 -2.92
N VAL A 142 8.61 3.49 -3.79
CA VAL A 142 9.59 4.54 -4.08
C VAL A 142 9.42 4.96 -5.52
N THR A 143 9.03 6.22 -5.73
CA THR A 143 8.93 6.83 -7.05
C THR A 143 10.21 7.57 -7.38
N ASP A 144 10.57 7.56 -8.66
CA ASP A 144 11.62 8.42 -9.19
C ASP A 144 11.18 9.10 -10.51
N GLY A 145 11.80 10.24 -10.81
CA GLY A 145 11.52 11.01 -12.02
C GLY A 145 12.10 10.40 -13.31
N SER A 146 12.69 9.20 -13.28
CA SER A 146 13.38 8.60 -14.42
C SER A 146 12.49 7.61 -15.19
N PRO A 147 12.40 7.69 -16.53
CA PRO A 147 11.66 6.74 -17.35
C PRO A 147 12.36 5.37 -17.52
N ASP A 148 13.59 5.21 -17.02
CA ASP A 148 14.41 4.01 -17.26
C ASP A 148 13.97 2.82 -16.39
N LEU A 149 13.67 1.67 -16.99
CA LEU A 149 13.35 0.43 -16.25
C LEU A 149 14.53 0.00 -15.35
N PRO A 150 14.29 -0.41 -14.09
CA PRO A 150 15.34 -0.98 -13.25
C PRO A 150 15.71 -2.35 -13.83
N VAL A 151 17.00 -2.52 -14.13
CA VAL A 151 17.54 -3.77 -14.65
C VAL A 151 17.83 -4.70 -13.47
N PRO A 152 17.20 -5.89 -13.37
CA PRO A 152 17.62 -6.91 -12.42
C PRO A 152 19.07 -7.28 -12.72
N ARG A 153 19.97 -7.13 -11.74
CA ARG A 153 21.39 -7.48 -11.89
C ARG A 153 21.71 -8.73 -11.08
N SER A 154 22.51 -9.62 -11.66
CA SER A 154 22.95 -10.85 -11.01
C SER A 154 23.77 -10.53 -9.74
N PRO A 155 23.68 -11.39 -8.70
CA PRO A 155 24.47 -11.22 -7.48
C PRO A 155 25.97 -11.25 -7.80
N GLY A 156 26.70 -10.17 -7.49
CA GLY A 156 28.15 -10.08 -7.68
C GLY A 156 28.67 -8.70 -8.11
N ASP A 157 27.87 -7.90 -8.82
CA ASP A 157 28.28 -6.54 -9.24
C ASP A 157 27.91 -5.50 -8.19
N HIS A 158 28.80 -5.26 -7.22
CA HIS A 158 28.91 -4.08 -6.33
C HIS A 158 27.59 -3.35 -5.95
N GLY A 159 26.49 -4.06 -5.67
CA GLY A 159 25.19 -3.46 -5.39
C GLY A 159 23.93 -4.21 -5.89
N GLY A 160 24.07 -5.40 -6.47
CA GLY A 160 22.93 -6.18 -6.98
C GLY A 160 22.00 -6.83 -5.94
N PHE A 161 22.30 -6.74 -4.64
CA PHE A 161 21.54 -7.46 -3.61
C PHE A 161 20.24 -6.78 -3.19
N GLY A 162 20.06 -5.47 -3.43
CA GLY A 162 18.95 -4.75 -2.80
C GLY A 162 17.56 -5.23 -3.21
N LEU A 163 17.37 -5.58 -4.50
CA LEU A 163 16.13 -6.21 -4.96
C LEU A 163 16.02 -7.67 -4.52
N THR A 164 17.13 -8.42 -4.43
CA THR A 164 17.12 -9.80 -3.95
C THR A 164 16.76 -9.89 -2.47
N ILE A 165 17.29 -8.97 -1.65
CA ILE A 165 16.95 -8.83 -0.24
C ILE A 165 15.48 -8.40 -0.13
N ALA A 166 15.05 -7.35 -0.84
CA ALA A 166 13.65 -6.94 -0.82
C ALA A 166 12.70 -8.07 -1.25
N ASN A 167 13.04 -8.85 -2.29
CA ASN A 167 12.27 -10.00 -2.76
C ASN A 167 12.19 -11.15 -1.74
N SER A 168 13.11 -11.24 -0.77
CA SER A 168 13.01 -12.20 0.32
C SER A 168 11.99 -11.79 1.40
N TYR A 169 11.59 -10.51 1.41
CA TYR A 169 10.66 -9.93 2.38
C TYR A 169 9.32 -9.50 1.78
N ALA A 170 9.26 -9.25 0.47
CA ALA A 170 8.14 -8.62 -0.21
C ALA A 170 7.99 -9.08 -1.66
N GLU A 171 6.77 -9.00 -2.19
CA GLU A 171 6.54 -9.05 -3.63
C GLU A 171 6.96 -7.70 -4.24
N VAL A 172 8.05 -7.66 -5.00
CA VAL A 172 8.55 -6.43 -5.62
C VAL A 172 8.12 -6.34 -7.08
N THR A 173 7.45 -5.25 -7.43
CA THR A 173 7.02 -4.92 -8.79
C THR A 173 7.49 -3.54 -9.19
N VAL A 174 7.62 -3.30 -10.48
CA VAL A 174 7.97 -2.01 -11.04
C VAL A 174 6.83 -1.59 -11.93
N VAL A 175 6.27 -0.41 -11.66
CA VAL A 175 5.15 0.12 -12.44
C VAL A 175 5.50 1.49 -13.03
N PRO A 176 4.98 1.84 -14.23
CA PRO A 176 5.08 3.19 -14.75
C PRO A 176 4.39 4.19 -13.82
N HIS A 177 5.01 5.36 -13.59
CA HIS A 177 4.44 6.42 -12.75
C HIS A 177 4.72 7.80 -13.35
N GLY A 178 3.69 8.42 -13.95
CA GLY A 178 3.84 9.69 -14.67
C GLY A 178 4.84 9.56 -15.84
N HIS A 179 5.90 10.38 -15.81
CA HIS A 179 7.03 10.31 -16.77
C HIS A 179 8.20 9.46 -16.26
N GLY A 180 8.08 8.83 -15.09
CA GLY A 180 9.10 7.98 -14.49
C GLY A 180 8.56 6.60 -14.09
N LYS A 181 9.12 6.03 -13.02
CA LYS A 181 8.74 4.71 -12.49
C LYS A 181 8.49 4.73 -10.99
N ALA A 182 7.75 3.74 -10.52
CA ALA A 182 7.60 3.42 -9.11
C ALA A 182 8.05 1.98 -8.87
N VAL A 183 8.94 1.78 -7.91
CA VAL A 183 9.25 0.45 -7.37
C VAL A 183 8.37 0.21 -6.16
N ARG A 184 7.54 -0.82 -6.23
CA ARG A 184 6.54 -1.19 -5.23
C ARG A 184 6.93 -2.50 -4.59
N ALA A 185 7.12 -2.51 -3.29
CA ALA A 185 7.28 -3.72 -2.51
C ALA A 185 6.03 -3.92 -1.64
N VAL A 186 5.40 -5.09 -1.74
CA VAL A 186 4.23 -5.46 -0.96
C VAL A 186 4.63 -6.53 0.05
N LEU A 187 4.55 -6.21 1.33
CA LEU A 187 4.82 -7.12 2.44
C LEU A 187 3.52 -7.74 2.93
N ASP A 188 3.53 -9.07 3.06
CA ASP A 188 2.48 -9.79 3.74
C ASP A 188 2.58 -9.64 5.26
N TRP A 189 1.56 -10.10 5.97
CA TRP A 189 1.63 -10.20 7.44
C TRP A 189 2.76 -11.16 7.86
N PRO A 190 3.63 -10.79 8.83
CA PRO A 190 4.87 -11.51 9.13
C PRO A 190 4.67 -12.98 9.56
N ASP A 191 3.50 -13.37 10.08
CA ASP A 191 3.21 -14.76 10.46
C ASP A 191 2.86 -15.67 9.27
N GLN A 192 2.80 -15.15 8.03
CA GLN A 192 2.47 -15.93 6.83
C GLN A 192 3.68 -16.39 6.02
N ARG A 193 4.91 -16.03 6.42
CA ARG A 193 6.08 -16.57 5.76
C ARG A 193 6.21 -18.05 6.11
N LEU A 194 6.19 -18.90 5.08
CA LEU A 194 6.87 -20.17 5.20
C LEU A 194 8.33 -19.87 5.57
N PRO A 195 8.93 -20.59 6.54
CA PRO A 195 10.37 -20.50 6.76
C PRO A 195 11.09 -20.71 5.41
N PRO A 196 12.23 -20.04 5.18
CA PRO A 196 13.04 -20.32 4.01
C PRO A 196 13.25 -21.83 3.96
N ALA A 197 12.98 -22.44 2.79
CA ALA A 197 13.19 -23.87 2.61
C ALA A 197 14.61 -24.19 3.12
N PRO A 198 14.79 -25.23 3.96
CA PRO A 198 16.12 -25.60 4.42
C PRO A 198 16.98 -25.74 3.17
N GLY A 199 18.03 -24.91 3.10
CA GLY A 199 18.92 -24.86 1.95
C GLY A 199 19.29 -26.29 1.59
N SER A 200 19.11 -26.65 0.33
CA SER A 200 19.69 -27.84 -0.26
C SER A 200 21.20 -27.73 -0.06
N GLY A 201 21.64 -28.20 1.11
CA GLY A 201 23.03 -28.24 1.51
C GLY A 201 23.79 -29.03 0.49
N ASP A 202 24.94 -28.48 0.14
CA ASP A 202 25.90 -29.02 -0.79
C ASP A 202 26.12 -30.52 -0.55
N ALA A 203 25.57 -31.33 -1.45
CA ALA A 203 26.09 -32.66 -1.71
C ALA A 203 27.18 -32.52 -2.77
N ASN A 204 28.32 -31.95 -2.38
CA ASN A 204 29.57 -32.26 -3.07
C ASN A 204 30.78 -32.07 -2.14
N ALA A 205 30.88 -33.01 -1.21
CA ALA A 205 32.17 -33.48 -0.70
C ALA A 205 32.24 -34.99 -1.01
N ASP A 206 33.41 -35.42 -1.48
CA ASP A 206 33.83 -36.78 -1.85
C ASP A 206 33.58 -37.26 -3.29
N GLN A 207 34.47 -36.83 -4.21
CA GLN A 207 35.50 -37.71 -4.80
C GLN A 207 36.54 -36.93 -5.63
#